data_AF-A0A563VUS5-F1
#
_entry.id   AF-A0A563VUS5-F1
#
_cell.length_a   1.000
_cell.length_b   1.000
_cell.length_c   1.000
_cell.angle_alpha   90.00
_cell.angle_beta   90.00
_cell.angle_gamma   90.00
#
_symmetry.space_group_name_H-M   'P 1'
#
loop_
_entity.id
_entity.type
_entity.pdbx_description
1 polymer ?
#
loop_
_entity_poly.entity_id
_entity_poly.type
_entity_poly.pdbx_seq_one_letter_code
_entity_poly.pdbx_strand_id
1 'polypeptide(L)'
;MSGELECAIATYKGSLKKFFVAIAYQLGCPTENDDGKALTVDVLKEEIMMNAGDNTLLILPEAKRLTTSIRYWLEDMMSAGVSVVCFAVANPSKDIFLEMLEIELELPSDRKIREVMEAEAQRQGLQISKSRLAELQPLAGRNPMLARKIIKNEKLGLKQDKPEHTQYVVIMPIIIAALMAFGIVRFVGMGTGNKGLYITGGVCLVAGMALKQLGSVRGARKRLGQ
;
A
#
# COMPACT_ATOMS: atom_id res chain seq x y z
N MET A 1 -28.27 17.62 -4.39
CA MET A 1 -29.24 16.51 -4.46
C MET A 1 -28.54 15.30 -3.88
N SER A 2 -28.91 14.87 -2.68
CA SER A 2 -28.35 13.65 -2.08
C SER A 2 -29.23 12.48 -2.53
N GLY A 3 -29.01 12.04 -3.77
CA GLY A 3 -29.60 10.78 -4.27
C GLY A 3 -28.84 9.61 -3.66
N GLU A 4 -29.56 8.55 -3.28
CA GLU A 4 -28.93 7.28 -2.89
C GLU A 4 -28.28 6.68 -4.14
N LEU A 5 -26.95 6.59 -4.16
CA LEU A 5 -26.22 5.96 -5.26
C LEU A 5 -26.46 4.45 -5.26
N GLU A 6 -26.80 3.89 -6.41
CA GLU A 6 -26.84 2.44 -6.61
C GLU A 6 -25.41 1.91 -6.69
N CYS A 7 -25.01 1.16 -5.66
CA CYS A 7 -23.63 0.73 -5.51
C CYS A 7 -23.47 -0.76 -5.85
N ALA A 8 -22.50 -1.10 -6.70
CA ALA A 8 -22.10 -2.47 -6.93
C ALA A 8 -20.59 -2.67 -6.70
N ILE A 9 -20.24 -3.74 -5.98
CA ILE A 9 -18.86 -4.10 -5.66
C ILE A 9 -18.52 -5.43 -6.31
N ALA A 10 -17.47 -5.48 -7.13
CA ALA A 10 -17.08 -6.70 -7.82
C ALA A 10 -15.57 -6.94 -7.82
N THR A 11 -15.18 -8.21 -7.62
CA THR A 11 -13.77 -8.64 -7.66
C THR A 11 -13.58 -9.70 -8.72
N TYR A 12 -12.70 -9.43 -9.69
CA TYR A 12 -12.40 -10.38 -10.75
C TYR A 12 -11.53 -11.54 -10.25
N LYS A 13 -12.08 -12.75 -10.28
CA LYS A 13 -11.42 -14.00 -9.85
C LYS A 13 -11.21 -14.98 -11.01
N GLY A 14 -11.05 -14.49 -12.25
CA GLY A 14 -10.73 -15.31 -13.43
C GLY A 14 -11.93 -15.76 -14.28
N SER A 15 -13.17 -15.48 -13.87
CA SER A 15 -14.37 -15.79 -14.66
C SER A 15 -15.15 -14.51 -14.96
N LEU A 16 -15.25 -14.15 -16.24
CA LEU A 16 -15.99 -12.97 -16.71
C LEU A 16 -17.49 -13.10 -16.42
N LYS A 17 -18.09 -14.27 -16.69
CA LYS A 17 -19.51 -14.49 -16.44
C LYS A 17 -19.88 -14.27 -14.97
N LYS A 18 -19.11 -14.84 -14.04
CA LYS A 18 -19.35 -14.65 -12.60
C LYS A 18 -19.17 -13.20 -12.16
N PHE A 19 -18.23 -12.47 -12.79
CA PHE A 19 -17.99 -11.06 -12.50
C PHE A 19 -19.19 -10.18 -12.89
N PHE A 20 -19.68 -10.30 -14.12
CA PHE A 20 -20.83 -9.50 -14.59
C PHE A 20 -22.15 -9.91 -13.93
N VAL A 21 -22.38 -11.20 -13.68
CA VAL A 21 -23.55 -11.65 -12.91
C VAL A 21 -23.56 -11.06 -11.50
N ALA A 22 -22.40 -10.95 -10.84
CA ALA A 22 -22.32 -10.35 -9.51
C ALA A 22 -22.63 -8.85 -9.50
N ILE A 23 -22.30 -8.14 -10.59
CA ILE A 23 -22.65 -6.72 -10.76
C ILE A 23 -24.13 -6.57 -11.05
N ALA A 24 -24.64 -7.30 -12.05
CA ALA A 24 -26.06 -7.30 -12.42
C ALA A 24 -26.97 -7.60 -11.22
N TYR A 25 -26.61 -8.60 -10.41
CA TYR A 25 -27.38 -8.94 -9.21
C TYR A 25 -27.42 -7.81 -8.17
N GLN A 26 -26.33 -7.07 -7.99
CA GLN A 26 -26.28 -5.95 -7.05
C GLN A 26 -27.03 -4.72 -7.55
N LEU A 27 -27.06 -4.51 -8.87
CA LEU A 27 -27.78 -3.42 -9.53
C LEU A 27 -29.25 -3.79 -9.85
N GLY A 28 -29.70 -4.99 -9.46
CA GLY A 28 -31.05 -5.46 -9.74
C GLY A 28 -31.35 -5.73 -11.22
N CYS A 29 -30.31 -5.88 -12.06
CA CYS A 29 -30.48 -6.16 -13.48
C CYS A 29 -30.83 -7.65 -13.72
N PRO A 30 -31.66 -7.96 -14.73
CA PRO A 30 -31.96 -9.34 -15.10
C PRO A 30 -30.68 -10.12 -15.46
N THR A 31 -30.58 -11.36 -14.98
CA THR A 31 -29.46 -12.27 -15.32
C THR A 31 -29.89 -13.46 -16.18
N GLU A 32 -31.19 -13.56 -16.45
CA GLU A 32 -31.82 -14.63 -17.22
C GLU A 32 -32.78 -14.00 -18.25
N ASN A 33 -32.91 -14.63 -19.40
CA ASN A 33 -33.93 -14.30 -20.40
C ASN A 33 -35.34 -14.70 -19.93
N ASP A 34 -36.37 -14.26 -20.66
CA ASP A 34 -37.78 -14.65 -20.44
C ASP A 34 -38.02 -16.17 -20.40
N ASP A 35 -37.16 -16.95 -21.07
CA ASP A 35 -37.17 -18.42 -21.08
C ASP A 35 -36.47 -19.07 -19.85
N GLY A 36 -35.99 -18.28 -18.88
CA GLY A 36 -35.22 -18.76 -17.73
C GLY A 36 -33.78 -19.22 -18.07
N LYS A 37 -33.26 -18.83 -19.23
CA LYS A 37 -31.88 -19.15 -19.66
C LYS A 37 -30.91 -18.06 -19.23
N ALA A 38 -29.79 -18.46 -18.63
CA ALA A 38 -28.75 -17.54 -18.20
C ALA A 38 -28.16 -16.73 -19.37
N LEU A 39 -28.09 -15.41 -19.19
CA LEU A 39 -27.53 -14.48 -20.17
C LEU A 39 -26.07 -14.79 -20.52
N THR A 40 -25.68 -14.42 -21.73
CA THR A 40 -24.28 -14.42 -22.18
C THR A 40 -23.55 -13.21 -21.58
N VAL A 41 -22.22 -13.24 -21.61
CA VAL A 41 -21.42 -12.14 -21.05
C VAL A 41 -21.67 -10.82 -21.78
N ASP A 42 -21.84 -10.86 -23.10
CA ASP A 42 -22.03 -9.65 -23.89
C ASP A 42 -23.43 -9.06 -23.66
N VAL A 43 -24.48 -9.89 -23.58
CA VAL A 43 -25.82 -9.42 -23.22
C VAL A 43 -25.87 -8.87 -21.79
N LEU A 44 -25.14 -9.48 -20.85
CA LEU A 44 -25.03 -8.93 -19.48
C LEU A 44 -24.37 -7.55 -19.45
N LYS A 45 -23.36 -7.29 -20.30
CA LYS A 45 -22.71 -5.97 -20.37
C LYS A 45 -23.68 -4.91 -20.87
N GLU A 46 -24.44 -5.23 -21.92
CA GLU A 46 -25.44 -4.33 -22.50
C GLU A 46 -26.56 -4.06 -21.49
N GLU A 47 -27.06 -5.10 -20.82
CA GLU A 47 -28.11 -4.96 -19.82
C GLU A 47 -27.67 -4.07 -18.65
N ILE A 48 -26.45 -4.28 -18.14
CA ILE A 48 -25.89 -3.42 -17.09
C ILE A 48 -25.72 -1.99 -17.60
N MET A 49 -25.30 -1.80 -18.85
CA MET A 49 -25.10 -0.46 -19.42
C MET A 49 -26.41 0.29 -19.66
N MET A 50 -27.50 -0.41 -19.98
CA MET A 50 -28.83 0.20 -20.15
C MET A 50 -29.47 0.59 -18.82
N ASN A 51 -29.17 -0.16 -17.74
CA ASN A 51 -29.73 0.08 -16.41
C ASN A 51 -28.83 0.96 -15.52
N ALA A 52 -27.55 1.13 -15.87
CA ALA A 52 -26.64 2.00 -15.14
C ALA A 52 -26.65 3.43 -15.72
N GLY A 53 -26.54 4.42 -14.85
CA GLY A 53 -26.47 5.83 -15.24
C GLY A 53 -25.75 6.69 -14.21
N ASP A 54 -26.04 7.99 -14.19
CA ASP A 54 -25.38 8.98 -13.33
C ASP A 54 -25.46 8.69 -11.83
N ASN A 55 -26.43 7.88 -11.42
CA ASN A 55 -26.64 7.49 -10.02
C ASN A 55 -25.97 6.16 -9.64
N THR A 56 -25.20 5.55 -10.55
CA THR A 56 -24.56 4.25 -10.33
C THR A 56 -23.10 4.42 -9.91
N LEU A 57 -22.68 3.71 -8.87
CA LEU A 57 -21.30 3.67 -8.36
C LEU A 57 -20.76 2.25 -8.43
N LEU A 58 -19.71 2.04 -9.24
CA LEU A 58 -19.00 0.76 -9.34
C LEU A 58 -17.72 0.80 -8.51
N ILE A 59 -17.57 -0.16 -7.60
CA ILE A 59 -16.39 -0.29 -6.73
C ILE A 59 -15.62 -1.56 -7.08
N LEU A 60 -14.35 -1.40 -7.45
CA LEU A 60 -13.48 -2.47 -7.92
C LEU A 60 -12.25 -2.60 -7.00
N PRO A 61 -12.29 -3.50 -5.99
CA PRO A 61 -11.25 -3.61 -4.97
C PRO A 61 -9.87 -4.08 -5.48
N GLU A 62 -9.83 -4.75 -6.64
CA GLU A 62 -8.59 -5.33 -7.20
C GLU A 62 -8.43 -4.96 -8.68
N ALA A 63 -8.28 -3.66 -8.95
CA ALA A 63 -8.27 -3.11 -10.31
C ALA A 63 -7.13 -3.68 -11.19
N LYS A 64 -5.99 -4.07 -10.59
CA LYS A 64 -4.86 -4.68 -11.31
C LYS A 64 -5.21 -6.01 -12.00
N ARG A 65 -6.24 -6.73 -11.52
CA ARG A 65 -6.64 -8.02 -12.08
C ARG A 65 -7.61 -7.90 -13.25
N LEU A 66 -8.16 -6.71 -13.51
CA LEU A 66 -9.14 -6.51 -14.57
C LEU A 66 -8.50 -6.81 -15.93
N THR A 67 -9.17 -7.63 -16.72
CA THR A 67 -8.73 -7.93 -18.09
C THR A 67 -8.96 -6.73 -19.00
N THR A 68 -8.27 -6.69 -20.13
CA THR A 68 -8.43 -5.62 -21.14
C THR A 68 -9.90 -5.45 -21.56
N SER A 69 -10.65 -6.55 -21.73
CA SER A 69 -12.08 -6.47 -22.08
C SER A 69 -12.94 -5.80 -21.00
N ILE A 70 -12.66 -6.03 -19.71
CA ILE A 70 -13.38 -5.33 -18.63
C ILE A 70 -12.99 -3.86 -18.62
N ARG A 71 -11.71 -3.53 -18.88
CA ARG A 71 -11.22 -2.16 -18.91
C ARG A 71 -11.92 -1.34 -20.00
N TYR A 72 -11.96 -1.81 -21.25
CA TYR A 72 -12.70 -1.11 -22.31
C TYR A 72 -14.20 -0.92 -21.97
N TRP A 73 -14.84 -1.95 -21.39
CA TRP A 73 -16.22 -1.81 -20.96
C TRP A 73 -16.42 -0.76 -19.84
N LEU A 74 -15.44 -0.58 -18.94
CA LEU A 74 -15.51 0.47 -17.92
C LEU A 74 -15.31 1.87 -18.51
N GLU A 75 -14.50 2.01 -19.56
CA GLU A 75 -14.34 3.25 -20.35
C GLU A 75 -15.70 3.68 -20.93
N ASP A 76 -16.44 2.74 -21.52
CA ASP A 76 -17.79 2.97 -22.04
C ASP A 76 -18.77 3.37 -20.93
N MET A 77 -18.71 2.70 -19.78
CA MET A 77 -19.56 2.99 -18.62
C MET A 77 -19.29 4.37 -18.01
N MET A 78 -18.01 4.77 -17.90
CA MET A 78 -17.63 6.11 -17.46
C MET A 78 -18.15 7.18 -18.43
N SER A 79 -18.07 6.90 -19.74
CA SER A 79 -18.62 7.79 -20.77
C SER A 79 -20.14 7.92 -20.70
N ALA A 80 -20.83 6.88 -20.20
CA ALA A 80 -22.27 6.88 -19.94
C ALA A 80 -22.68 7.57 -18.62
N GLY A 81 -21.72 8.12 -17.86
CA GLY A 81 -21.98 8.87 -16.62
C GLY A 81 -21.82 8.06 -15.32
N VAL A 82 -21.47 6.78 -15.41
CA VAL A 82 -21.30 5.92 -14.23
C VAL A 82 -20.03 6.29 -13.47
N SER A 83 -20.14 6.44 -12.15
CA SER A 83 -18.98 6.69 -11.30
C SER A 83 -18.23 5.38 -11.02
N VAL A 84 -16.93 5.33 -11.31
CA VAL A 84 -16.10 4.15 -11.11
C VAL A 84 -14.98 4.43 -10.10
N VAL A 85 -14.87 3.57 -9.09
CA VAL A 85 -13.83 3.63 -8.05
C VAL A 85 -13.00 2.36 -8.09
N CYS A 86 -11.72 2.52 -8.43
CA CYS A 86 -10.75 1.44 -8.55
C CYS A 86 -9.75 1.48 -7.40
N PHE A 87 -9.54 0.35 -6.72
CA PHE A 87 -8.47 0.19 -5.75
C PHE A 87 -7.33 -0.65 -6.33
N ALA A 88 -6.11 -0.15 -6.20
CA ALA A 88 -4.90 -0.85 -6.63
C ALA A 88 -3.75 -0.60 -5.65
N VAL A 89 -2.87 -1.59 -5.50
CA VAL A 89 -1.62 -1.45 -4.70
C VAL A 89 -0.62 -0.53 -5.38
N ALA A 90 -0.65 -0.48 -6.71
CA ALA A 90 0.12 0.44 -7.54
C ALA A 90 -0.72 0.75 -8.79
N ASN A 91 -0.70 2.00 -9.23
CA ASN A 91 -1.41 2.42 -10.44
C ASN A 91 -0.90 1.59 -11.64
N PRO A 92 -1.77 0.89 -12.39
CA PRO A 92 -1.37 0.15 -13.59
C PRO A 92 -0.91 1.05 -14.75
N SER A 93 -1.16 2.36 -14.69
CA SER A 93 -0.73 3.40 -15.66
C SER A 93 -1.04 3.06 -17.13
N LYS A 94 -2.23 2.50 -17.40
CA LYS A 94 -2.68 2.04 -18.73
C LYS A 94 -4.20 2.15 -18.86
N ASP A 95 -4.70 2.23 -20.10
CA ASP A 95 -6.13 2.17 -20.45
C ASP A 95 -6.96 3.15 -19.59
N ILE A 96 -8.15 2.75 -19.11
CA ILE A 96 -9.02 3.52 -18.19
C ILE A 96 -8.28 4.26 -17.08
N PHE A 97 -7.19 3.70 -16.56
CA PHE A 97 -6.48 4.26 -15.40
C PHE A 97 -5.75 5.57 -15.72
N LEU A 98 -5.57 5.92 -17.00
CA LEU A 98 -4.98 7.19 -17.42
C LEU A 98 -5.98 8.35 -17.33
N GLU A 99 -7.28 8.06 -17.43
CA GLU A 99 -8.35 9.06 -17.40
C GLU A 99 -8.94 9.25 -16.00
N MET A 100 -8.70 8.29 -15.11
CA MET A 100 -9.18 8.33 -13.72
C MET A 100 -8.36 9.30 -12.86
N LEU A 101 -9.05 9.95 -11.91
CA LEU A 101 -8.38 10.72 -10.86
C LEU A 101 -7.59 9.78 -9.94
N GLU A 102 -6.30 10.04 -9.80
CA GLU A 102 -5.42 9.30 -8.90
C GLU A 102 -5.45 9.90 -7.49
N ILE A 103 -5.77 9.06 -6.50
CA ILE A 103 -5.73 9.40 -5.08
C ILE A 103 -4.78 8.42 -4.39
N GLU A 104 -3.61 8.91 -3.98
CA GLU A 104 -2.67 8.12 -3.20
C GLU A 104 -3.07 8.11 -1.72
N LEU A 105 -3.24 6.92 -1.16
CA LEU A 105 -3.52 6.74 0.27
C LEU A 105 -2.21 6.68 1.05
N GLU A 106 -2.01 7.64 1.94
CA GLU A 106 -0.89 7.60 2.87
C GLU A 106 -1.03 6.46 3.87
N LEU A 107 0.10 5.88 4.26
CA LEU A 107 0.13 4.93 5.35
C LEU A 107 -0.40 5.59 6.65
N PRO A 108 -1.17 4.89 7.48
CA PRO A 108 -1.64 5.45 8.74
C PRO A 108 -0.46 5.82 9.65
N SER A 109 -0.62 6.89 10.42
CA SER A 109 0.41 7.30 11.39
C SER A 109 0.54 6.29 12.53
N ASP A 110 1.70 6.28 13.17
CA ASP A 110 1.98 5.45 14.35
C ASP A 110 0.97 5.70 15.48
N ARG A 111 0.50 6.94 15.63
CA ARG A 111 -0.57 7.29 16.56
C ARG A 111 -1.87 6.57 16.24
N LYS A 112 -2.25 6.51 14.95
CA LYS A 112 -3.46 5.81 14.50
C LYS A 112 -3.35 4.30 14.71
N ILE A 113 -2.17 3.73 14.49
CA ILE A 113 -1.92 2.31 14.79
C ILE A 113 -2.07 2.03 16.27
N ARG A 114 -1.56 2.91 17.13
CA ARG A 114 -1.72 2.80 18.58
C ARG A 114 -3.20 2.78 18.98
N GLU A 115 -4.01 3.70 18.45
CA GLU A 115 -5.46 3.72 18.66
C GLU A 115 -6.12 2.41 18.22
N VAL A 116 -5.71 1.84 17.08
CA VAL A 116 -6.23 0.55 16.58
C VAL A 116 -5.86 -0.59 17.52
N MET A 117 -4.63 -0.60 18.06
CA MET A 117 -4.18 -1.61 19.03
C MET A 117 -4.96 -1.51 20.34
N GLU A 118 -5.15 -0.30 20.87
CA GLU A 118 -5.92 -0.05 22.10
C GLU A 118 -7.39 -0.47 21.93
N ALA A 119 -8.03 -0.08 20.82
CA ALA A 119 -9.40 -0.45 20.52
C ALA A 119 -9.57 -1.98 20.37
N GLU A 120 -8.60 -2.67 19.75
CA GLU A 120 -8.65 -4.13 19.63
C GLU A 120 -8.38 -4.84 20.96
N ALA A 121 -7.50 -4.30 21.81
CA ALA A 121 -7.25 -4.83 23.16
C ALA A 121 -8.50 -4.72 24.03
N GLN A 122 -9.17 -3.56 23.99
CA GLN A 122 -10.46 -3.34 24.66
C GLN A 122 -11.53 -4.31 24.15
N ARG A 123 -11.67 -4.46 22.82
CA ARG A 123 -12.62 -5.41 22.21
C ARG A 123 -12.40 -6.85 22.70
N GLN A 124 -11.15 -7.22 22.94
CA GLN A 124 -10.81 -8.57 23.41
C GLN A 124 -10.79 -8.70 24.94
N GLY A 125 -11.11 -7.65 25.69
CA GLY A 125 -11.04 -7.64 27.15
C GLY A 125 -9.61 -7.81 27.69
N LEU A 126 -8.59 -7.47 26.90
CA LEU A 126 -7.19 -7.59 27.28
C LEU A 126 -6.72 -6.27 27.91
N GLN A 127 -6.31 -6.32 29.18
CA GLN A 127 -5.70 -5.20 29.86
C GLN A 127 -4.20 -5.13 29.50
N ILE A 128 -3.85 -4.27 28.55
CA ILE A 128 -2.45 -4.02 28.15
C ILE A 128 -1.98 -2.70 28.75
N SER A 129 -0.77 -2.71 29.34
CA SER A 129 -0.11 -1.49 29.79
C SER A 129 0.42 -0.68 28.60
N LYS A 130 0.52 0.64 28.75
CA LYS A 130 1.08 1.53 27.72
C LYS A 130 2.52 1.14 27.33
N SER A 131 3.31 0.66 28.29
CA SER A 131 4.68 0.16 28.04
C SER A 131 4.68 -1.05 27.13
N ARG A 132 3.83 -2.05 27.43
CA ARG A 132 3.73 -3.26 26.61
C ARG A 132 3.22 -2.97 25.21
N LEU A 133 2.30 -2.03 25.08
CA LEU A 133 1.78 -1.60 23.79
C LEU A 133 2.87 -0.90 22.94
N ALA A 134 3.74 -0.12 23.57
CA ALA A 134 4.88 0.51 22.90
C ALA A 134 5.94 -0.52 22.43
N GLU A 135 6.09 -1.64 23.13
CA GLU A 135 6.95 -2.76 22.68
C GLU A 135 6.37 -3.50 21.48
N LEU A 136 5.05 -3.65 21.43
CA LEU A 136 4.35 -4.38 20.36
C LEU A 136 4.15 -3.53 19.08
N GLN A 137 4.07 -2.21 19.21
CA GLN A 137 3.82 -1.31 18.09
C GLN A 137 4.87 -1.41 16.96
N PRO A 138 6.19 -1.48 17.24
CA PRO A 138 7.21 -1.72 16.23
C PRO A 138 7.19 -3.11 15.58
N LEU A 139 6.29 -4.01 15.98
CA LEU A 139 6.06 -5.27 15.28
C LEU A 139 4.92 -5.15 14.26
N ALA A 140 3.98 -4.24 14.51
CA ALA A 140 2.82 -3.96 13.66
C ALA A 140 3.15 -3.00 12.51
N GLY A 141 4.05 -2.06 12.78
CA GLY A 141 4.44 -1.00 11.85
C GLY A 141 3.24 -0.14 11.49
N ARG A 142 3.20 0.38 10.27
CA ARG A 142 2.10 1.21 9.78
C ARG A 142 0.95 0.40 9.16
N ASN A 143 0.69 -0.82 9.65
CA ASN A 143 -0.36 -1.70 9.14
C ASN A 143 -1.44 -2.00 10.21
N PRO A 144 -2.68 -1.48 10.05
CA PRO A 144 -3.77 -1.72 11.02
C PRO A 144 -4.18 -3.18 11.18
N MET A 145 -4.06 -4.00 10.13
CA MET A 145 -4.42 -5.42 10.20
C MET A 145 -3.38 -6.22 11.00
N LEU A 146 -2.09 -5.93 10.81
CA LEU A 146 -1.02 -6.52 11.63
C LEU A 146 -1.13 -6.10 13.09
N ALA A 147 -1.47 -4.82 13.34
CA ALA A 147 -1.71 -4.32 14.68
C ALA A 147 -2.76 -5.13 15.43
N ARG A 148 -3.90 -5.43 14.78
CA ARG A 148 -4.94 -6.29 15.36
C ARG A 148 -4.47 -7.73 15.58
N LYS A 149 -3.72 -8.29 14.63
CA LYS A 149 -3.15 -9.65 14.73
C LYS A 149 -2.19 -9.78 15.92
N ILE A 150 -1.34 -8.78 16.15
CA ILE A 150 -0.38 -8.79 17.27
C ILE A 150 -1.10 -8.77 18.62
N ILE A 151 -2.14 -7.95 18.76
CA ILE A 151 -2.95 -7.94 19.99
C ILE A 151 -3.67 -9.28 20.22
N LYS A 152 -4.18 -9.91 19.15
CA LYS A 152 -4.74 -11.27 19.21
C LYS A 152 -3.69 -12.28 19.70
N ASN A 153 -2.48 -12.22 19.14
CA ASN A 153 -1.38 -13.11 19.49
C ASN A 153 -0.94 -12.90 20.95
N GLU A 154 -0.88 -11.64 21.42
CA GLU A 154 -0.54 -11.31 22.80
C GLU A 154 -1.56 -11.90 23.79
N LYS A 155 -2.86 -11.83 23.48
CA LYS A 155 -3.90 -12.49 24.30
C LYS A 155 -3.73 -14.01 24.37
N LEU A 156 -3.28 -14.62 23.28
CA LEU A 156 -3.02 -16.06 23.20
C LEU A 156 -1.66 -16.46 23.80
N GLY A 157 -0.85 -15.51 24.29
CA GLY A 157 0.48 -15.77 24.84
C GLY A 157 1.52 -16.14 23.77
N LEU A 158 1.23 -15.90 22.49
CA LEU A 158 2.12 -16.21 21.37
C LEU A 158 3.13 -15.08 21.18
N LYS A 159 4.40 -15.31 21.55
CA LYS A 159 5.48 -14.34 21.33
C LYS A 159 5.90 -14.34 19.86
N GLN A 160 5.75 -13.18 19.20
CA GLN A 160 6.40 -12.92 17.91
C GLN A 160 7.65 -12.07 18.15
N ASP A 161 8.82 -12.69 18.09
CA ASP A 161 10.11 -12.01 18.30
C ASP A 161 10.66 -11.34 17.02
N LYS A 162 9.98 -11.48 15.87
CA LYS A 162 10.42 -10.92 14.59
C LYS A 162 9.38 -9.93 14.04
N PRO A 163 9.77 -8.66 13.78
CA PRO A 163 8.90 -7.73 13.07
C PRO A 163 8.62 -8.25 11.66
N GLU A 164 7.34 -8.31 11.26
CA GLU A 164 6.95 -8.69 9.89
C GLU A 164 7.18 -7.54 8.88
N HIS A 165 7.64 -6.36 9.32
CA HIS A 165 7.94 -5.22 8.46
C HIS A 165 9.41 -4.78 8.53
N THR A 166 9.98 -4.42 7.37
CA THR A 166 11.29 -3.78 7.25
C THR A 166 11.10 -2.26 7.20
N GLN A 167 11.01 -1.62 8.36
CA GLN A 167 11.10 -0.16 8.42
C GLN A 167 12.58 0.22 8.29
N TYR A 168 12.99 0.64 7.08
CA TYR A 168 14.34 1.12 6.85
C TYR A 168 14.50 2.50 7.52
N VAL A 169 15.27 2.55 8.60
CA VAL A 169 15.79 3.82 9.10
C VAL A 169 16.82 4.31 8.08
N VAL A 170 16.57 5.45 7.45
CA VAL A 170 17.49 6.07 6.50
C VAL A 170 18.64 6.70 7.29
N ILE A 171 19.66 5.91 7.65
CA ILE A 171 20.84 6.32 8.44
C ILE A 171 21.83 7.15 7.58
N MET A 172 21.59 7.25 6.27
CA MET A 172 22.47 7.92 5.30
C MET A 172 22.85 9.36 5.67
N PRO A 173 21.94 10.24 6.17
CA PRO A 173 22.30 11.61 6.54
C PRO A 173 23.32 11.67 7.68
N ILE A 174 23.24 10.75 8.66
CA ILE A 174 24.16 10.68 9.79
C ILE A 174 25.55 10.28 9.32
N ILE A 175 25.65 9.29 8.42
CA ILE A 175 26.93 8.85 7.83
C ILE A 175 27.58 9.98 7.03
N ILE A 176 26.80 10.71 6.23
CA ILE A 176 27.31 11.85 5.45
C ILE A 176 27.82 12.96 6.39
N ALA A 177 27.08 13.30 7.45
CA ALA A 177 27.50 14.30 8.43
C ALA A 177 28.83 13.91 9.11
N ALA A 178 28.99 12.64 9.51
CA ALA A 178 30.24 12.15 10.09
C ALA A 178 31.43 12.23 9.11
N LEU A 179 31.21 11.92 7.83
CA LEU A 179 32.25 12.07 6.80
C LEU A 179 32.65 13.54 6.60
N MET A 180 31.67 14.45 6.57
CA MET A 180 31.95 15.88 6.44
C MET A 180 32.76 16.42 7.63
N ALA A 181 32.53 15.91 8.85
CA ALA A 181 33.34 16.26 10.02
C ALA A 181 34.83 15.91 9.85
N PHE A 182 35.15 14.74 9.28
CA PHE A 182 36.55 14.40 8.95
C PHE A 182 37.15 15.31 7.87
N GLY A 183 36.32 15.76 6.92
CA GLY A 183 36.69 16.80 5.95
C GLY A 183 37.09 18.11 6.63
N ILE A 184 36.33 18.56 7.64
CA ILE A 184 36.63 19.77 8.42
C ILE A 184 37.96 19.61 9.17
N VAL A 185 38.18 18.47 9.85
CA VAL A 185 39.44 18.19 10.56
C VAL A 185 40.65 18.28 9.63
N ARG A 186 40.51 17.80 8.39
CA ARG A 186 41.55 17.93 7.36
C ARG A 186 41.84 19.39 7.01
N PHE A 187 40.81 20.22 6.82
CA PHE A 187 41.00 21.65 6.53
C PHE A 187 41.62 22.41 7.70
N VAL A 188 41.23 22.09 8.94
CA VAL A 188 41.85 22.67 10.15
C VAL A 188 43.32 22.29 10.23
N GLY A 189 43.68 21.04 9.93
CA GLY A 189 45.08 20.60 9.86
C GLY A 189 45.90 21.37 8.82
N MET A 190 45.30 21.67 7.66
CA MET A 190 45.92 22.51 6.64
C MET A 190 46.12 23.96 7.12
N GLY A 191 45.08 24.55 7.71
CA GLY A 191 45.12 25.94 8.19
C GLY A 191 46.03 26.17 9.40
N THR A 192 46.22 25.15 10.24
CA THR A 192 47.09 25.22 11.43
C THR A 192 48.53 24.75 11.17
N GLY A 193 48.85 24.31 9.94
CA GLY A 193 50.16 23.73 9.59
C GLY A 193 50.43 22.36 10.24
N ASN A 194 49.44 21.76 10.91
CA ASN A 194 49.58 20.47 11.57
C ASN A 194 49.39 19.32 10.56
N LYS A 195 50.51 18.79 10.07
CA LYS A 195 50.54 17.65 9.14
C LYS A 195 49.81 16.42 9.68
N GLY A 196 49.83 16.20 10.99
CA GLY A 196 49.14 15.07 11.64
C GLY A 196 47.63 15.14 11.44
N LEU A 197 47.00 16.26 11.78
CA LEU A 197 45.54 16.44 11.60
C LEU A 197 45.13 16.38 10.12
N TYR A 198 45.96 16.92 9.23
CA TYR A 198 45.70 16.88 7.78
C TYR A 198 45.68 15.42 7.26
N ILE A 199 46.68 14.63 7.65
CA ILE A 199 46.81 13.23 7.20
C ILE A 199 45.71 12.37 7.82
N THR A 200 45.50 12.46 9.14
CA THR A 200 44.50 11.65 9.84
C THR A 200 43.08 11.95 9.34
N GLY A 201 42.72 13.23 9.18
CA GLY A 201 41.42 13.62 8.64
C GLY A 201 41.20 13.14 7.20
N GLY A 202 42.23 13.22 6.35
CA GLY A 202 42.19 12.70 4.98
C GLY A 202 42.04 11.19 4.90
N VAL A 203 42.79 10.43 5.71
CA VAL A 203 42.73 8.96 5.74
C VAL A 203 41.36 8.49 6.24
N CYS A 204 40.84 9.08 7.33
CA CYS A 204 39.51 8.73 7.85
C CYS A 204 38.39 9.03 6.86
N LEU A 205 38.47 10.14 6.12
CA LEU A 205 37.50 10.49 5.08
C LEU A 205 37.48 9.45 3.95
N VAL A 206 38.66 9.09 3.42
CA VAL A 206 38.79 8.12 2.31
C VAL A 206 38.36 6.72 2.76
N ALA A 207 38.79 6.28 3.94
CA ALA A 207 38.38 5.00 4.51
C ALA A 207 36.86 4.94 4.73
N GLY A 208 36.26 6.01 5.25
CA GLY A 208 34.82 6.10 5.43
C GLY A 208 34.04 6.11 4.12
N MET A 209 34.53 6.78 3.07
CA MET A 209 33.93 6.71 1.73
C MET A 209 34.04 5.31 1.11
N ALA A 210 35.18 4.63 1.28
CA ALA A 210 35.35 3.26 0.81
C ALA A 210 34.39 2.29 1.51
N LEU A 211 34.22 2.42 2.83
CA LEU A 211 33.26 1.65 3.61
C LEU A 211 31.81 1.93 3.18
N LYS A 212 31.47 3.20 2.92
CA LYS A 212 30.15 3.59 2.39
C LYS A 212 29.88 2.91 1.04
N GLN A 213 30.88 2.91 0.15
CA GLN A 213 30.74 2.33 -1.19
C GLN A 213 30.66 0.80 -1.18
N LEU A 214 31.44 0.14 -0.32
CA LEU A 214 31.32 -1.31 -0.07
C LEU A 214 29.96 -1.67 0.56
N GLY A 215 29.47 -0.83 1.48
CA GLY A 215 28.15 -0.98 2.10
C GLY A 215 27.00 -0.82 1.10
N SER A 216 27.08 0.14 0.17
CA SER A 216 26.08 0.29 -0.89
C SER A 216 26.07 -0.87 -1.88
N VAL A 217 27.23 -1.50 -2.13
CA VAL A 217 27.33 -2.68 -3.02
C VAL A 217 26.68 -3.92 -2.37
N ARG A 218 26.79 -4.10 -1.05
CA ARG A 218 26.06 -5.16 -0.33
C ARG A 218 24.57 -4.85 -0.10
N GLY A 219 24.20 -3.58 0.04
CA GLY A 219 22.82 -3.13 0.25
C GLY A 219 21.90 -3.25 -0.98
N ALA A 220 22.45 -3.43 -2.18
CA ALA A 220 21.68 -3.49 -3.43
C ALA A 220 21.26 -4.90 -3.86
N ARG A 221 21.67 -5.98 -3.18
CA ARG A 221 21.32 -7.36 -3.56
C ARG A 221 20.99 -8.25 -2.36
N LYS A 222 19.80 -8.05 -1.81
CA LYS A 222 19.03 -9.16 -1.23
C LYS A 222 17.54 -8.90 -1.46
N ARG A 223 17.08 -9.13 -2.70
CA ARG A 223 15.70 -9.59 -2.92
C ARG A 223 15.63 -11.00 -2.33
N LEU A 224 15.28 -11.10 -1.05
CA LEU A 224 14.72 -12.33 -0.49
C LEU A 224 13.22 -12.25 -0.76
N GLY A 225 12.74 -13.01 -1.74
CA GLY A 225 11.38 -12.92 -2.26
C GLY A 225 11.22 -13.23 -3.75
N GLN A 226 12.14 -13.98 -4.34
CA GLN A 226 11.79 -15.06 -5.27
C GLN A 226 12.28 -16.36 -4.65
#